data_AF-G3T7D8-F1
#
_entry.id   AF-G3T7D8-F1
#
_cell.length_a   1.000
_cell.length_b   1.000
_cell.length_c   1.000
_cell.angle_alpha   90.00
_cell.angle_beta   90.00
_cell.angle_gamma   90.00
#
_symmetry.space_group_name_H-M   'P 1'
#
loop_
_entity.id
_entity.type
_entity.pdbx_description
1 polymer ?
#
loop_
_entity_poly.entity_id
_entity_poly.type
_entity_poly.pdbx_seq_one_letter_code
_entity_poly.pdbx_strand_id
1 'polypeptide(L)'
;FIYSLLTRGRPFPVVFLFRGFIFCLGNGFLQGYYLIYCAEYPYEWYTDMRFSLGVSLFILGMGINIHSDCILRQLRKPGETTYRIPQGGLFTYVSGANFLGEITEWFGYALATWSLPGLAFAFFSFCFLGLRAFHHHRFFLQ
;
A
#
# COMPACT_ATOMS: atom_id res chain seq x y z
N PHE A 1 11.90 -4.67 -4.83
CA PHE A 1 13.21 -4.29 -5.41
C PHE A 1 13.45 -2.77 -5.39
N ILE A 2 12.60 -1.94 -5.99
CA ILE A 2 12.87 -0.49 -6.09
C ILE A 2 12.78 0.23 -4.74
N TYR A 3 11.64 0.15 -4.05
CA TYR A 3 11.45 0.84 -2.77
C TYR A 3 12.46 0.37 -1.71
N SER A 4 12.52 -0.94 -1.45
CA SER A 4 13.35 -1.55 -0.40
C SER A 4 14.85 -1.24 -0.53
N LEU A 5 15.39 -1.20 -1.76
CA LEU A 5 16.81 -0.91 -1.99
C LEU A 5 17.14 0.58 -1.87
N LEU A 6 16.14 1.45 -2.00
CA LEU A 6 16.31 2.91 -1.97
C LEU A 6 15.78 3.54 -0.67
N THR A 7 15.41 2.74 0.33
CA THR A 7 14.89 3.28 1.59
C THR A 7 15.99 4.03 2.34
N ARG A 8 15.62 5.19 2.92
CA ARG A 8 16.49 5.98 3.81
C ARG A 8 15.96 5.88 5.25
N GLY A 9 15.72 4.65 5.67
CA GLY A 9 15.15 4.30 6.97
C GLY A 9 16.19 4.24 8.08
N ARG A 10 15.71 3.99 9.31
CA ARG A 10 16.55 3.64 10.47
C ARG A 10 16.72 2.11 10.52
N PRO A 11 17.69 1.58 11.27
CA PRO A 11 17.80 0.14 11.51
C PRO A 11 16.46 -0.46 11.96
N PHE A 12 16.04 -1.54 11.30
CA PHE A 12 14.73 -2.15 11.52
C PHE A 12 14.83 -3.37 12.42
N PRO A 13 13.97 -3.52 13.46
CA PRO A 13 14.07 -4.67 14.37
C PRO A 13 13.79 -6.01 13.67
N VAL A 14 14.67 -6.99 13.88
CA VAL A 14 14.63 -8.31 13.20
C VAL A 14 13.33 -9.08 13.49
N VAL A 15 12.76 -8.96 14.68
CA VAL A 15 11.51 -9.63 15.04
C VAL A 15 10.36 -9.22 14.12
N PHE A 16 10.27 -7.93 13.77
CA PHE A 16 9.24 -7.44 12.84
C PHE A 16 9.52 -7.87 11.41
N LEU A 17 10.79 -8.03 11.02
CA LEU A 17 11.16 -8.53 9.70
C LEU A 17 10.66 -9.96 9.52
N PHE A 18 10.88 -10.83 10.51
CA PHE A 18 10.43 -12.23 10.44
C PHE A 18 8.91 -12.35 10.39
N ARG A 19 8.19 -11.56 11.22
CA ARG A 19 6.72 -11.51 11.19
C ARG A 19 6.19 -11.00 9.85
N GLY A 20 6.82 -9.95 9.30
CA GLY A 20 6.49 -9.43 7.98
C GLY A 20 6.72 -10.46 6.88
N PHE A 21 7.82 -11.22 6.96
CA PHE A 21 8.11 -12.30 6.01
C PHE A 21 7.02 -13.38 6.01
N ILE A 22 6.63 -13.88 7.19
CA ILE A 22 5.56 -14.88 7.31
C ILE A 22 4.25 -14.33 6.76
N PHE A 23 3.90 -13.10 7.11
CA PHE A 23 2.69 -12.44 6.61
C PHE A 23 2.69 -12.35 5.08
N CYS A 24 3.78 -11.86 4.47
CA CYS A 24 3.88 -11.73 3.02
C CYS A 24 3.84 -13.08 2.30
N LEU A 25 4.47 -14.11 2.88
CA LEU A 25 4.46 -15.46 2.31
C LEU A 25 3.06 -16.07 2.34
N GLY A 26 2.37 -15.97 3.47
CA GLY A 26 1.00 -16.46 3.63
C GLY A 26 0.00 -15.69 2.74
N ASN A 27 0.07 -14.36 2.73
CA ASN A 27 -0.81 -13.53 1.91
C ASN A 27 -0.55 -13.77 0.41
N GLY A 28 0.72 -13.81 -0.02
CA GLY A 28 1.08 -14.09 -1.41
C GLY A 28 0.59 -15.45 -1.88
N PHE A 29 0.76 -16.49 -1.06
CA PHE A 29 0.23 -17.82 -1.35
C PHE A 29 -1.30 -17.83 -1.44
N LEU A 30 -2.00 -17.23 -0.46
CA LEU A 30 -3.46 -17.18 -0.43
C LEU A 30 -4.04 -16.48 -1.67
N GLN A 31 -3.49 -15.31 -2.04
CA GLN A 31 -3.96 -14.56 -3.21
C GLN A 31 -3.68 -15.33 -4.50
N GLY A 32 -2.45 -15.84 -4.66
CA GLY A 32 -2.06 -16.58 -5.86
C GLY A 32 -2.86 -17.87 -6.03
N TYR A 33 -3.03 -18.65 -4.96
CA TYR A 33 -3.81 -19.87 -4.97
C TYR A 33 -5.28 -19.60 -5.34
N TYR A 34 -5.89 -18.59 -4.71
CA TYR A 34 -7.28 -18.27 -4.99
C TYR A 34 -7.49 -17.82 -6.44
N LEU A 35 -6.65 -16.93 -6.95
CA LEU A 35 -6.78 -16.43 -8.33
C LEU A 35 -6.57 -17.51 -9.40
N ILE A 36 -5.71 -18.50 -9.14
CA ILE A 36 -5.40 -19.55 -10.13
C ILE A 36 -6.42 -20.70 -10.05
N TYR A 37 -6.81 -21.12 -8.85
CA TYR A 37 -7.56 -22.36 -8.65
C TYR A 37 -9.01 -22.17 -8.21
N CYS A 38 -9.39 -21.00 -7.68
CA CYS A 38 -10.72 -20.78 -7.11
C CYS A 38 -11.52 -19.68 -7.81
N ALA A 39 -10.84 -18.70 -8.41
CA ALA A 39 -11.50 -17.58 -9.04
C ALA A 39 -12.02 -17.97 -10.43
N GLU A 40 -13.33 -17.85 -10.63
CA GLU A 40 -13.99 -18.05 -11.91
C GLU A 40 -14.50 -16.70 -12.42
N TYR A 41 -14.05 -16.29 -13.61
CA TYR A 41 -14.42 -15.03 -14.22
C TYR A 41 -15.24 -15.26 -15.50
N PRO A 42 -16.32 -14.50 -15.73
CA PRO A 42 -17.01 -14.49 -17.01
C PRO A 42 -16.08 -14.06 -18.15
N TYR A 43 -16.36 -14.51 -19.38
CA TYR A 43 -15.58 -14.12 -20.56
C TYR A 43 -15.50 -12.59 -20.73
N GLU A 44 -16.58 -11.88 -20.41
CA GLU A 44 -16.70 -10.42 -20.53
C GLU A 44 -16.17 -9.66 -19.30
N TRP A 45 -15.41 -10.29 -18.40
CA TRP A 45 -14.95 -9.64 -17.18
C TRP A 45 -14.14 -8.36 -17.46
N TYR A 46 -13.41 -8.31 -18.57
CA TYR A 46 -12.60 -7.14 -18.95
C TYR A 46 -13.43 -5.90 -19.31
N THR A 47 -14.67 -6.05 -19.78
CA THR A 47 -15.59 -4.93 -20.02
C THR A 47 -16.46 -4.60 -18.82
N ASP A 48 -16.46 -5.45 -17.79
CA ASP A 48 -17.21 -5.20 -16.57
C ASP A 48 -16.71 -3.92 -15.88
N MET A 49 -17.66 -3.13 -15.39
CA MET A 49 -17.38 -1.90 -14.64
C MET A 49 -16.49 -2.18 -13.43
N ARG A 50 -16.66 -3.33 -12.76
CA ARG A 50 -15.86 -3.74 -11.60
C ARG A 50 -14.39 -3.88 -11.96
N PHE A 51 -14.10 -4.54 -13.07
CA PHE A 51 -12.72 -4.72 -13.52
C PHE A 51 -12.11 -3.40 -13.97
N SER A 52 -12.79 -2.65 -14.85
CA SER A 52 -12.28 -1.38 -15.37
C SER A 52 -12.06 -0.33 -14.27
N LEU A 53 -13.03 -0.19 -13.34
CA LEU A 53 -12.91 0.71 -12.20
C LEU A 53 -11.84 0.23 -11.22
N GLY A 54 -11.81 -1.08 -10.93
CA GLY A 54 -10.84 -1.68 -10.01
C GLY A 54 -9.40 -1.49 -10.48
N VAL A 55 -9.12 -1.75 -11.76
CA VAL A 55 -7.80 -1.52 -12.37
C VAL A 55 -7.45 -0.02 -12.36
N SER A 56 -8.41 0.85 -12.67
CA SER A 56 -8.18 2.30 -12.63
C SER A 56 -7.82 2.77 -11.22
N LEU A 57 -8.53 2.30 -10.19
CA LEU A 57 -8.23 2.58 -8.79
C LEU A 57 -6.88 2.00 -8.36
N PHE A 58 -6.54 0.81 -8.82
CA PHE A 58 -5.25 0.17 -8.55
C PHE A 58 -4.09 1.04 -9.06
N ILE A 59 -4.15 1.44 -10.34
CA ILE A 59 -3.11 2.27 -10.96
C ILE A 59 -3.03 3.65 -10.30
N LEU A 60 -4.18 4.26 -10.00
CA LEU A 60 -4.24 5.56 -9.30
C LEU A 60 -3.60 5.47 -7.91
N GLY A 61 -4.00 4.46 -7.12
CA GLY A 61 -3.47 4.23 -5.78
C GLY A 61 -1.95 3.97 -5.79
N MET A 62 -1.49 3.12 -6.69
CA MET A 62 -0.07 2.81 -6.89
C MET A 62 0.72 4.07 -7.28
N GLY A 63 0.17 4.90 -8.17
CA GLY A 63 0.76 6.18 -8.57
C GLY A 63 0.92 7.14 -7.39
N ILE A 64 -0.13 7.30 -6.57
CA ILE A 64 -0.11 8.12 -5.35
C ILE A 64 0.92 7.58 -4.35
N ASN A 65 0.95 6.26 -4.15
CA ASN A 65 1.86 5.59 -3.23
C ASN A 65 3.33 5.86 -3.61
N ILE A 66 3.70 5.51 -4.86
CA ILE A 66 5.06 5.69 -5.36
C ILE A 66 5.47 7.16 -5.36
N HIS A 67 4.59 8.06 -5.79
CA HIS A 67 4.87 9.50 -5.79
C HIS A 67 5.14 10.02 -4.37
N SER A 68 4.31 9.61 -3.41
CA SER A 68 4.46 9.99 -2.01
C SER A 68 5.75 9.44 -1.40
N ASP A 69 6.11 8.20 -1.71
CA ASP A 69 7.38 7.60 -1.27
C ASP A 69 8.61 8.24 -1.93
N CYS A 70 8.50 8.74 -3.17
CA CYS A 70 9.53 9.58 -3.78
C CYS A 70 9.77 10.85 -2.96
N ILE A 71 8.70 11.57 -2.59
CA ILE A 71 8.79 12.79 -1.76
C ILE A 71 9.46 12.45 -0.42
N LEU A 72 8.96 11.43 0.29
CA LEU A 72 9.49 11.03 1.60
C LEU A 72 10.98 10.66 1.55
N ARG A 73 11.44 10.00 0.47
CA ARG A 73 12.86 9.68 0.29
C ARG A 73 13.72 10.92 0.07
N GLN A 74 13.20 11.93 -0.61
CA GLN A 74 13.94 13.19 -0.86
C GLN A 74 14.09 14.05 0.39
N LEU A 75 13.24 13.86 1.42
CA LEU A 75 13.32 14.60 2.68
C LEU A 75 14.58 14.29 3.50
N ARG A 76 15.23 13.15 3.27
CA ARG A 76 16.42 12.72 4.02
C ARG A 76 17.61 12.61 3.09
N LYS A 77 18.75 13.18 3.48
CA LYS A 77 20.03 12.83 2.84
C LYS A 77 20.46 11.42 3.27
N PRO A 78 21.29 10.72 2.47
CA PRO A 78 21.87 9.44 2.89
C PRO A 78 22.57 9.57 4.25
N GLY A 79 22.20 8.75 5.23
CA GLY A 79 22.73 8.79 6.60
C GLY A 79 22.01 9.74 7.56
N GLU A 80 21.08 10.58 7.09
CA GLU A 80 20.33 11.51 7.94
C GLU A 80 19.13 10.83 8.61
N THR A 81 18.98 11.04 9.93
CA THR A 81 17.88 10.46 10.73
C THR A 81 16.82 11.48 11.15
N THR A 82 17.01 12.75 10.78
CA THR A 82 16.10 13.85 11.10
C THR A 82 14.75 13.66 10.41
N TYR A 83 13.68 13.97 11.13
CA TYR A 83 12.32 13.92 10.61
C TYR A 83 11.92 15.32 10.15
N ARG A 84 11.31 15.41 8.97
CA ARG A 84 10.84 16.66 8.37
C ARG A 84 9.40 16.48 7.92
N ILE A 85 8.62 17.55 7.99
CA ILE A 85 7.23 17.53 7.52
C ILE A 85 7.25 17.40 5.98
N PRO A 86 6.62 16.37 5.41
CA PRO A 86 6.52 16.23 3.96
C PRO A 86 5.68 17.37 3.40
N GLN A 87 6.18 18.01 2.32
CA GLN A 87 5.44 19.02 1.58
C GLN A 87 5.39 18.66 0.11
N GLY A 88 4.28 19.02 -0.55
CA GLY A 88 4.04 18.75 -1.96
C GLY A 88 3.15 17.52 -2.23
N GLY A 89 2.53 17.51 -3.41
CA GLY A 89 1.60 16.45 -3.81
C GLY A 89 0.41 16.32 -2.85
N LEU A 90 0.01 15.08 -2.56
CA LEU A 90 -1.11 14.80 -1.65
C LEU A 90 -0.81 15.09 -0.17
N PHE A 91 0.45 15.32 0.20
CA PHE A 91 0.80 15.66 1.58
C PHE A 91 0.26 17.01 2.06
N THR A 92 -0.20 17.87 1.13
CA THR A 92 -0.91 19.11 1.47
C THR A 92 -2.30 18.87 2.06
N TYR A 93 -2.88 17.68 1.81
CA TYR A 93 -4.23 17.33 2.26
C TYR A 93 -4.21 16.30 3.39
N VAL A 94 -3.30 15.32 3.34
CA VAL A 94 -3.23 14.23 4.32
C VAL A 94 -1.80 13.97 4.78
N SER A 95 -1.61 13.67 6.06
CA SER A 95 -0.27 13.41 6.62
C SER A 95 0.36 12.09 6.14
N GLY A 96 -0.46 11.12 5.73
CA GLY A 96 -0.03 9.80 5.25
C GLY A 96 -0.43 9.56 3.81
N ALA A 97 0.01 10.41 2.87
CA ALA A 97 -0.37 10.31 1.46
C ALA A 97 -0.01 8.97 0.81
N ASN A 98 1.14 8.38 1.17
CA ASN A 98 1.52 7.05 0.69
C ASN A 98 0.57 5.95 1.18
N PHE A 99 0.17 6.00 2.45
CA PHE A 99 -0.81 5.07 3.03
C PHE A 99 -2.18 5.19 2.36
N LEU A 100 -2.62 6.41 2.05
CA LEU A 100 -3.87 6.62 1.31
C LEU A 100 -3.80 5.99 -0.09
N GLY A 101 -2.67 6.16 -0.78
CA GLY A 101 -2.42 5.51 -2.08
C GLY A 101 -2.49 3.99 -1.99
N GLU A 102 -1.79 3.39 -1.02
CA GLU A 102 -1.74 1.94 -0.83
C GLU A 102 -3.12 1.35 -0.46
N ILE A 103 -3.90 2.04 0.37
CA ILE A 103 -5.27 1.63 0.70
C ILE A 103 -6.13 1.65 -0.57
N THR A 104 -6.05 2.73 -1.36
CA THR A 104 -6.80 2.87 -2.61
C THR A 104 -6.42 1.79 -3.62
N GLU A 105 -5.12 1.48 -3.70
CA GLU A 105 -4.56 0.42 -4.55
C GLU A 105 -5.19 -0.93 -4.21
N TRP A 106 -5.19 -1.32 -2.93
CA TRP A 106 -5.73 -2.62 -2.52
C TRP A 106 -7.25 -2.73 -2.62
N PHE A 107 -7.99 -1.64 -2.41
CA PHE A 107 -9.43 -1.64 -2.70
C PHE A 107 -9.71 -1.77 -4.20
N GLY A 108 -8.91 -1.13 -5.06
CA GLY A 108 -8.96 -1.33 -6.51
C GLY A 108 -8.68 -2.78 -6.90
N TYR A 109 -7.67 -3.40 -6.31
CA TYR A 109 -7.36 -4.82 -6.49
C TYR A 109 -8.50 -5.74 -6.06
N ALA A 110 -9.09 -5.50 -4.88
CA ALA A 110 -10.22 -6.28 -4.38
C ALA A 110 -11.43 -6.17 -5.31
N LEU A 111 -11.68 -4.98 -5.86
CA LEU A 111 -12.76 -4.75 -6.82
C LEU A 111 -12.50 -5.45 -8.16
N ALA A 112 -11.27 -5.37 -8.69
CA ALA A 112 -10.90 -5.98 -9.96
C ALA A 112 -10.88 -7.51 -9.91
N THR A 113 -10.40 -8.08 -8.80
CA THR A 113 -10.36 -9.54 -8.59
C THR A 113 -11.67 -10.10 -8.09
N TRP A 114 -12.56 -9.25 -7.56
CA TRP A 114 -13.84 -9.62 -6.95
C TRP A 114 -13.72 -10.85 -6.03
N SER A 115 -12.64 -10.87 -5.25
CA SER A 115 -12.22 -12.03 -4.45
C SER A 115 -12.35 -11.73 -2.97
N LEU A 116 -12.82 -12.72 -2.19
CA LEU A 116 -12.86 -12.63 -0.74
C LEU A 116 -11.47 -12.42 -0.11
N PRO A 117 -10.39 -13.15 -0.50
CA PRO A 117 -9.07 -12.88 0.03
C PRO A 117 -8.53 -11.50 -0.39
N GLY A 118 -8.82 -11.04 -1.60
CA GLY A 118 -8.47 -9.68 -2.05
C GLY A 118 -9.10 -8.61 -1.15
N LEU A 119 -10.40 -8.75 -0.85
CA LEU A 119 -11.11 -7.85 0.05
C LEU A 119 -10.59 -7.92 1.49
N ALA A 120 -10.32 -9.11 2.00
CA ALA A 120 -9.75 -9.30 3.34
C ALA A 120 -8.39 -8.61 3.47
N PHE A 121 -7.55 -8.69 2.45
CA PHE A 121 -6.27 -8.00 2.44
C PHE A 121 -6.42 -6.48 2.33
N ALA A 122 -7.33 -5.98 1.50
CA ALA A 122 -7.64 -4.55 1.44
C ALA A 122 -8.12 -3.99 2.79
N PHE A 123 -8.99 -4.73 3.47
CA PHE A 123 -9.47 -4.37 4.81
C PHE A 123 -8.34 -4.40 5.85
N PHE A 124 -7.48 -5.42 5.82
CA PHE A 124 -6.30 -5.47 6.68
C PHE A 124 -5.38 -4.25 6.46
N SER A 125 -5.07 -3.94 5.19
CA SER A 125 -4.25 -2.78 4.83
C SER A 125 -4.89 -1.48 5.29
N PHE A 126 -6.21 -1.32 5.15
CA PHE A 126 -6.95 -0.18 5.69
C PHE A 126 -6.78 -0.04 7.21
N CYS A 127 -7.02 -1.10 7.98
CA CYS A 127 -6.88 -1.05 9.44
C CYS A 127 -5.45 -0.75 9.86
N PHE A 128 -4.47 -1.45 9.30
CA PHE A 128 -3.07 -1.34 9.68
C PHE A 128 -2.47 0.01 9.28
N LEU A 129 -2.64 0.41 8.01
CA LEU A 129 -2.09 1.66 7.48
C LEU A 129 -2.89 2.87 7.95
N GLY A 130 -4.20 2.73 8.14
CA GLY A 130 -5.06 3.79 8.69
C GLY A 130 -4.66 4.15 10.13
N LEU A 131 -4.47 3.14 11.00
CA LEU A 131 -3.99 3.39 12.36
C LEU A 131 -2.59 4.02 12.36
N ARG A 132 -1.70 3.54 11.46
CA ARG A 132 -0.37 4.12 11.29
C ARG A 132 -0.44 5.58 10.83
N ALA A 133 -1.30 5.90 9.87
CA ALA A 133 -1.51 7.26 9.37
C ALA A 133 -1.98 8.19 10.50
N PHE A 134 -2.90 7.71 11.36
CA PHE A 134 -3.36 8.46 12.53
C PHE A 134 -2.21 8.75 13.51
N HIS A 135 -1.37 7.76 13.83
CA HIS A 135 -0.21 7.98 14.69
C HIS A 135 0.80 8.96 14.07
N HIS A 136 1.04 8.88 12.76
CA HIS A 136 1.88 9.86 12.06
C HIS A 136 1.29 11.27 12.14
N HIS A 137 -0.02 11.42 11.92
CA HIS A 137 -0.69 12.71 12.04
C HIS A 137 -0.55 13.30 13.45
N ARG A 138 -0.79 12.48 14.48
CA ARG A 138 -0.61 12.89 15.88
C ARG A 138 0.82 13.31 16.19
N PHE A 139 1.82 12.61 15.65
CA PHE A 139 3.23 12.96 15.83
C PHE A 139 3.59 14.30 15.17
N PHE A 140 2.97 14.66 14.03
CA PHE A 140 3.22 15.94 13.37
C PHE A 140 2.58 17.14 14.09
N LEU A 141 1.56 16.91 14.92
CA LEU A 141 0.88 17.95 15.69
C LEU A 141 1.54 18.23 17.05
N GLN A 142 2.44 17.35 17.50
CA GLN A 142 3.20 17.48 18.75
C GLN A 142 4.53 18.17 18.51
#